data_AF-A0A8T0DBN2-F1
#
_entry.id   AF-A0A8T0DBN2-F1
#
_cell.length_a   1.000
_cell.length_b   1.000
_cell.length_c   1.000
_cell.angle_alpha   90.00
_cell.angle_beta   90.00
_cell.angle_gamma   90.00
#
_symmetry.space_group_name_H-M   'P 1'
#
loop_
_entity.id
_entity.type
_entity.pdbx_description
1 polymer ?
#
loop_
_entity_poly.entity_id
_entity_poly.type
_entity_poly.pdbx_seq_one_letter_code
_entity_poly.pdbx_strand_id
1 'polypeptide(L)'
;MPALDWFLWGEDDVFVRFTRKCYTTRLSRLSAFYLPHQWRANKIRRAKHSQLTHCLRQMSETERLNELYILAKRCLTALSYILGKKTYFVDDRPTAVDAYLFGQLWPLLLYESRHGTADWSMLGHAANYTGQSASHPLIAHLLQCPNLVAHFIRIQNEYFPKAAASFRQDIAVNASKRLQSANLFSNHPVRDCLLVGSGVLCLFFLYARHIGMIRIAST
;
A
#
# COMPACT_ATOMS: atom_id res chain seq x y z
N MET A 1 -3.92 14.83 -0.63
CA MET A 1 -4.25 14.69 -2.07
C MET A 1 -5.38 13.67 -2.21
N PRO A 2 -6.46 13.94 -2.98
CA PRO A 2 -7.63 13.06 -3.01
C PRO A 2 -7.33 11.63 -3.50
N ALA A 3 -6.40 11.46 -4.43
CA ALA A 3 -5.94 10.14 -4.89
C ALA A 3 -5.26 9.32 -3.78
N LEU A 4 -4.46 9.97 -2.94
CA LEU A 4 -3.80 9.30 -1.81
C LEU A 4 -4.81 8.92 -0.72
N ASP A 5 -5.73 9.83 -0.40
CA ASP A 5 -6.80 9.54 0.55
C ASP A 5 -7.66 8.36 0.05
N TRP A 6 -7.90 8.27 -1.26
CA TRP A 6 -8.59 7.14 -1.86
C TRP A 6 -7.78 5.84 -1.80
N PHE A 7 -6.50 5.85 -2.14
CA PHE A 7 -5.64 4.68 -2.02
C PHE A 7 -5.61 4.13 -0.57
N LEU A 8 -5.44 4.99 0.43
CA LEU A 8 -5.31 4.56 1.83
C LEU A 8 -6.64 4.15 2.47
N TRP A 9 -7.74 4.82 2.14
CA TRP A 9 -9.03 4.67 2.83
C TRP A 9 -10.14 4.10 1.94
N GLY A 10 -10.06 4.30 0.63
CA GLY A 10 -11.02 3.80 -0.34
C GLY A 10 -10.82 2.32 -0.62
N GLU A 11 -9.59 1.89 -0.91
CA GLU A 11 -9.28 0.49 -1.22
C GLU A 11 -9.43 -0.42 0.00
N ASP A 12 -10.29 -1.43 -0.10
CA ASP A 12 -10.60 -2.33 1.01
C ASP A 12 -9.37 -3.12 1.47
N ASP A 13 -8.58 -3.64 0.53
CA ASP A 13 -7.37 -4.41 0.83
C ASP A 13 -6.35 -3.58 1.59
N VAL A 14 -6.08 -2.36 1.11
CA VAL A 14 -5.14 -1.42 1.74
C VAL A 14 -5.66 -1.01 3.11
N PHE A 15 -6.96 -0.70 3.22
CA PHE A 15 -7.56 -0.28 4.48
C PHE A 15 -7.46 -1.35 5.55
N VAL A 16 -7.84 -2.60 5.25
CA VAL A 16 -7.86 -3.69 6.23
C VAL A 16 -6.45 -4.13 6.60
N ARG A 17 -5.54 -4.23 5.62
CA ARG A 17 -4.19 -4.77 5.84
C ARG A 17 -3.25 -3.75 6.48
N PHE A 18 -3.36 -2.48 6.08
CA PHE A 18 -2.42 -1.43 6.45
C PHE A 18 -3.06 -0.31 7.28
N THR A 19 -3.98 0.46 6.69
CA THR A 19 -4.46 1.72 7.28
C THR A 19 -5.14 1.50 8.63
N ARG A 20 -6.06 0.54 8.74
CA ARG A 20 -6.73 0.23 10.01
C ARG A 20 -5.71 -0.09 11.10
N LYS A 21 -4.78 -1.02 10.84
CA LYS A 21 -3.78 -1.45 11.82
C LYS A 21 -2.90 -0.29 12.28
N CYS A 22 -2.40 0.51 11.35
CA CYS A 22 -1.57 1.68 11.67
C CYS A 22 -2.28 2.67 12.61
N TYR A 23 -3.55 2.97 12.32
CA TYR A 23 -4.32 3.96 13.07
C TYR A 23 -4.93 3.43 14.37
N THR A 24 -5.15 2.12 14.51
CA THR A 24 -5.72 1.52 15.73
C THR A 24 -4.70 1.15 16.79
N THR A 25 -3.40 1.06 16.45
CA THR A 25 -2.35 0.61 17.38
C THR A 25 -2.28 1.38 18.70
N ARG A 26 -2.64 2.67 18.70
CA ARG A 26 -2.61 3.54 19.88
C ARG A 26 -3.98 3.79 20.50
N LEU A 27 -5.03 3.18 19.96
CA LEU A 27 -6.40 3.38 20.44
C LEU A 27 -6.77 2.34 21.49
N SER A 28 -7.68 2.72 22.39
CA SER A 28 -8.34 1.75 23.27
C SER A 28 -9.10 0.71 22.43
N ARG A 29 -9.30 -0.50 22.98
CA ARG A 29 -9.99 -1.59 22.25
C ARG A 29 -11.37 -1.16 21.73
N LEU A 30 -12.17 -0.46 22.54
CA LEU A 30 -13.50 0.02 22.14
C LEU A 30 -13.40 1.06 21.01
N SER A 31 -12.50 2.03 21.14
CA SER A 31 -12.31 3.06 20.13
C SER A 31 -11.78 2.47 18.81
N ALA A 32 -10.95 1.43 18.88
CA ALA A 32 -10.38 0.76 17.71
C ALA A 32 -11.40 0.02 16.83
N PHE A 33 -12.60 -0.32 17.36
CA PHE A 33 -13.65 -0.94 16.55
C PHE A 33 -14.45 0.07 15.74
N TYR A 34 -14.76 1.24 16.31
CA TYR A 34 -15.69 2.20 15.70
C TYR A 34 -15.01 3.35 14.95
N LEU A 35 -13.97 3.96 15.54
CA LEU A 35 -13.33 5.17 14.98
C LEU A 35 -12.78 4.95 13.57
N PRO A 36 -12.10 3.84 13.24
CA PRO A 36 -11.56 3.64 11.88
C PRO A 36 -12.64 3.66 10.80
N HIS A 37 -13.84 3.14 11.10
CA HIS A 37 -14.94 3.12 10.15
C HIS A 37 -15.50 4.54 9.93
N GLN A 38 -15.67 5.32 10.99
CA GLN A 38 -16.09 6.72 10.87
C GLN A 38 -15.07 7.57 10.12
N TRP A 39 -13.78 7.40 10.42
CA TRP A 39 -12.71 8.12 9.73
C TRP A 39 -12.64 7.75 8.26
N ARG A 40 -12.80 6.46 7.94
CA ARG A 40 -12.90 5.96 6.57
C ARG A 40 -14.05 6.62 5.83
N ALA A 41 -15.26 6.61 6.38
CA ALA A 41 -16.43 7.24 5.76
C ALA A 41 -16.18 8.74 5.51
N ASN A 42 -15.61 9.46 6.48
CA ASN A 42 -15.27 10.87 6.33
C ASN A 42 -14.17 11.15 5.31
N LYS A 43 -13.17 10.26 5.18
CA LYS A 43 -12.09 10.39 4.21
C LYS A 43 -12.55 10.10 2.79
N ILE A 44 -13.31 9.01 2.60
CA ILE A 44 -13.95 8.69 1.32
C ILE A 44 -14.89 9.81 0.89
N ARG A 45 -15.74 10.30 1.80
CA ARG A 45 -16.65 11.43 1.50
C ARG A 45 -15.87 12.65 1.03
N ARG A 46 -14.80 13.04 1.73
CA ARG A 46 -13.96 14.18 1.33
C ARG A 46 -13.27 13.95 -0.02
N ALA A 47 -12.78 12.74 -0.29
CA ALA A 47 -12.19 12.40 -1.58
C ALA A 47 -13.22 12.52 -2.72
N LYS A 48 -14.44 11.99 -2.54
CA LYS A 48 -15.55 12.06 -3.51
C LYS A 48 -16.11 13.46 -3.76
N HIS A 49 -15.98 14.36 -2.79
CA HIS A 49 -16.50 15.74 -2.86
C HIS A 49 -15.39 16.77 -3.06
N SER A 50 -14.18 16.35 -3.42
CA SER A 50 -13.13 17.29 -3.81
C SER A 50 -13.54 18.03 -5.09
N GLN A 51 -13.04 19.27 -5.27
CA GLN A 51 -13.30 20.05 -6.49
C GLN A 51 -12.92 19.27 -7.75
N LEU A 52 -11.86 18.46 -7.65
CA LEU A 52 -11.39 17.63 -8.74
C LEU A 52 -12.37 16.50 -9.11
N THR A 53 -12.98 15.86 -8.11
CA THR A 53 -14.03 14.87 -8.35
C THR A 53 -15.34 15.48 -8.86
N HIS A 54 -15.55 16.79 -8.62
CA HIS A 54 -16.66 17.52 -9.22
C HIS A 54 -16.44 17.75 -10.73
N CYS A 55 -15.21 18.10 -11.14
CA CYS A 55 -14.86 18.21 -12.57
C CYS A 55 -14.99 16.87 -13.32
N LEU A 56 -14.76 15.75 -12.62
CA LEU A 56 -14.86 14.39 -13.17
C LEU A 56 -16.24 13.74 -12.93
N ARG A 57 -17.26 14.51 -12.54
CA ARG A 57 -18.57 13.98 -12.11
C ARG A 57 -19.35 13.25 -13.21
N GLN A 58 -19.09 13.57 -14.47
CA GLN A 58 -19.79 12.97 -15.62
C GLN A 58 -19.26 11.57 -16.00
N MET A 59 -18.13 11.15 -15.42
CA MET A 59 -17.50 9.85 -15.70
C MET A 59 -18.05 8.77 -14.77
N SER A 60 -17.90 7.50 -15.17
CA SER A 60 -18.16 6.37 -14.27
C SER A 60 -17.21 6.39 -13.06
N GLU A 61 -17.58 5.72 -11.96
CA GLU A 61 -16.75 5.67 -10.74
C GLU A 61 -15.33 5.11 -11.01
N THR A 62 -15.22 4.11 -11.88
CA THR A 62 -13.94 3.48 -12.27
C THR A 62 -13.08 4.40 -13.14
N GLU A 63 -13.67 5.03 -14.16
CA GLU A 63 -12.96 6.00 -15.01
C GLU A 63 -12.50 7.21 -14.20
N ARG A 64 -13.37 7.73 -13.33
CA ARG A 64 -13.03 8.84 -12.43
C ARG A 64 -11.86 8.50 -11.53
N LEU A 65 -11.81 7.28 -10.99
CA LEU A 65 -10.71 6.83 -10.17
C LEU A 65 -9.41 6.71 -10.96
N ASN A 66 -9.48 6.20 -12.19
CA ASN A 66 -8.32 6.12 -13.07
C ASN A 66 -7.76 7.51 -13.40
N GLU A 67 -8.64 8.45 -13.78
CA GLU A 67 -8.26 9.85 -14.02
C GLU A 67 -7.66 10.52 -12.78
N LEU A 68 -8.22 10.21 -11.60
CA LEU A 68 -7.68 10.72 -10.33
C LEU A 68 -6.24 10.24 -10.09
N TYR A 69 -5.94 8.98 -10.39
CA TYR A 69 -4.59 8.44 -10.32
C TYR A 69 -3.67 9.01 -11.40
N ILE A 70 -4.15 9.20 -12.63
CA ILE A 70 -3.38 9.84 -13.71
C ILE A 70 -2.98 11.26 -13.30
N LEU A 71 -3.90 12.04 -12.74
CA LEU A 71 -3.57 13.38 -12.28
C LEU A 71 -2.58 13.36 -11.11
N ALA A 72 -2.74 12.44 -10.17
CA ALA A 72 -1.79 12.28 -9.08
C ALA A 72 -0.38 11.95 -9.58
N LYS A 73 -0.25 11.08 -10.58
CA LYS A 73 1.03 10.80 -11.26
C LYS A 73 1.61 12.04 -11.92
N ARG A 74 0.80 12.84 -12.62
CA ARG A 74 1.23 14.13 -13.20
C ARG A 74 1.71 15.10 -12.13
N CYS A 75 1.02 15.19 -11.00
CA CYS A 75 1.46 16.01 -9.87
C CYS A 75 2.80 15.53 -9.31
N LEU A 76 3.01 14.22 -9.16
CA LEU A 76 4.30 13.67 -8.72
C LEU A 76 5.41 13.98 -9.73
N THR A 77 5.15 13.84 -11.03
CA THR A 77 6.12 14.22 -12.07
C THR A 77 6.43 15.72 -12.04
N ALA A 78 5.43 16.58 -11.85
CA ALA A 78 5.64 18.02 -11.72
C ALA A 78 6.46 18.35 -10.46
N LEU A 79 6.17 17.71 -9.33
CA LEU A 79 6.95 17.85 -8.10
C LEU A 79 8.40 17.40 -8.27
N SER A 80 8.61 16.26 -8.94
CA SER A 80 9.94 15.77 -9.30
C SER A 80 10.66 16.78 -10.19
N TYR A 81 9.98 17.37 -11.17
CA TYR A 81 10.57 18.39 -12.05
C TYR A 81 10.96 19.66 -11.29
N ILE A 82 10.07 20.16 -10.42
CA ILE A 82 10.30 21.35 -9.59
C ILE A 82 11.49 21.13 -8.63
N LEU A 83 11.56 19.96 -8.01
CA LEU A 83 12.67 19.60 -7.14
C LEU A 83 13.97 19.48 -7.92
N GLY A 84 13.93 18.87 -9.11
CA GLY A 84 15.08 18.76 -10.01
C GLY A 84 16.29 18.15 -9.31
N LYS A 85 17.38 18.92 -9.24
CA LYS A 85 18.63 18.58 -8.55
C LYS A 85 18.75 19.20 -7.14
N LYS A 86 17.75 19.97 -6.70
CA LYS A 86 17.77 20.65 -5.41
C LYS A 86 17.58 19.66 -4.27
N THR A 87 18.09 20.01 -3.10
CA THR A 87 17.95 19.21 -1.89
C THR A 87 16.57 19.34 -1.26
N TYR A 88 16.02 20.55 -1.26
CA TYR A 88 14.67 20.91 -0.82
C TYR A 88 13.97 21.79 -1.87
N PHE A 89 12.67 22.03 -1.70
CA PHE A 89 11.86 22.72 -2.70
C PHE A 89 12.15 24.22 -2.85
N VAL A 90 12.45 24.91 -1.75
CA VAL A 90 12.57 26.37 -1.73
C VAL A 90 14.01 26.82 -1.59
N ASP A 91 14.69 26.38 -0.54
CA ASP A 91 16.03 26.84 -0.14
C ASP A 91 16.86 25.67 0.41
N ASP A 92 18.01 25.91 1.03
CA ASP A 92 18.87 24.87 1.62
C ASP A 92 18.35 24.25 2.94
N ARG A 93 17.13 24.60 3.36
CA ARG A 93 16.46 24.05 4.55
C ARG A 93 15.06 23.57 4.21
N PRO A 94 14.56 22.53 4.91
CA PRO A 94 13.20 22.06 4.69
C PRO A 94 12.19 23.13 5.12
N THR A 95 11.22 23.36 4.25
CA THR A 95 10.11 24.28 4.45
C THR A 95 8.82 23.53 4.75
N ALA A 96 7.75 24.28 4.99
CA ALA A 96 6.42 23.71 5.17
C ALA A 96 5.96 22.86 3.97
N VAL A 97 6.45 23.17 2.76
CA VAL A 97 6.16 22.39 1.54
C VAL A 97 6.80 21.01 1.63
N ASP A 98 8.08 20.95 2.02
CA ASP A 98 8.83 19.71 2.20
C ASP A 98 8.18 18.83 3.28
N ALA A 99 7.77 19.44 4.41
CA ALA A 99 7.05 18.75 5.48
C ALA A 99 5.68 18.23 5.03
N TYR A 100 4.93 19.03 4.26
CA TYR A 100 3.64 18.62 3.71
C TYR A 100 3.80 17.44 2.75
N LEU A 101 4.75 17.51 1.82
CA LEU A 101 5.05 16.44 0.86
C LEU A 101 5.52 15.18 1.58
N PHE A 102 6.42 15.30 2.55
CA PHE A 102 6.83 14.18 3.39
C PHE A 102 5.64 13.49 4.04
N GLY A 103 4.71 14.25 4.63
CA GLY A 103 3.49 13.71 5.24
C GLY A 103 2.55 13.01 4.26
N GLN A 104 2.52 13.43 3.00
CA GLN A 104 1.73 12.76 1.95
C GLN A 104 2.45 11.51 1.40
N LEU A 105 3.77 11.53 1.24
CA LEU A 105 4.54 10.42 0.67
C LEU A 105 4.78 9.30 1.70
N TRP A 106 4.86 9.66 2.99
CA TRP A 106 5.14 8.72 4.08
C TRP A 106 4.24 7.48 4.09
N PRO A 107 2.90 7.59 4.05
CA PRO A 107 2.03 6.41 4.07
C PRO A 107 2.22 5.50 2.85
N LEU A 108 2.55 6.04 1.68
CA LEU A 108 2.80 5.26 0.46
C LEU A 108 4.05 4.40 0.59
N LEU A 109 5.16 5.04 0.99
CA LEU A 109 6.44 4.34 1.12
C LEU A 109 6.41 3.36 2.30
N LEU A 110 5.70 3.68 3.38
CA LEU A 110 5.49 2.76 4.50
C LEU A 110 4.58 1.58 4.14
N TYR A 111 3.57 1.78 3.29
CA TYR A 111 2.78 0.68 2.74
C TYR A 111 3.68 -0.23 1.89
N GLU A 112 4.47 0.36 1.00
CA GLU A 112 5.37 -0.37 0.10
C GLU A 112 6.45 -1.16 0.86
N SER A 113 7.03 -0.58 1.92
CA SER A 113 8.03 -1.29 2.73
C SER A 113 7.47 -2.49 3.47
N ARG A 114 6.17 -2.47 3.79
CA ARG A 114 5.49 -3.55 4.53
C ARG A 114 4.84 -4.60 3.65
N HIS A 115 4.27 -4.19 2.54
CA HIS A 115 3.41 -5.03 1.70
C HIS A 115 3.85 -5.10 0.24
N GLY A 116 4.75 -4.22 -0.19
CA GLY A 116 5.17 -4.12 -1.57
C GLY A 116 6.42 -4.92 -1.91
N THR A 117 6.74 -5.00 -3.19
CA THR A 117 7.82 -5.81 -3.77
C THR A 117 9.10 -5.04 -4.03
N ALA A 118 9.08 -3.72 -3.83
CA ALA A 118 10.24 -2.88 -4.10
C ALA A 118 11.48 -3.38 -3.36
N ASP A 119 12.61 -3.45 -4.07
CA ASP A 119 13.89 -3.63 -3.44
C ASP A 119 14.25 -2.33 -2.72
N TRP A 120 14.66 -2.44 -1.47
CA TRP A 120 15.00 -1.32 -0.60
C TRP A 120 16.48 -1.38 -0.18
N SER A 121 17.26 -2.32 -0.71
CA SER A 121 18.68 -2.50 -0.43
C SER A 121 19.50 -1.22 -0.69
N MET A 122 19.12 -0.45 -1.71
CA MET A 122 19.79 0.79 -2.14
C MET A 122 19.24 2.06 -1.47
N LEU A 123 18.54 1.97 -0.33
CA LEU A 123 17.99 3.13 0.38
C LEU A 123 19.03 4.23 0.68
N GLY A 124 20.29 3.83 0.91
CA GLY A 124 21.40 4.77 1.16
C GLY A 124 21.83 5.57 -0.08
N HIS A 125 21.53 5.06 -1.27
CA HIS A 125 21.86 5.68 -2.57
C HIS A 125 20.58 6.01 -3.34
N ALA A 126 19.60 6.58 -2.66
CA ALA A 126 18.27 6.88 -3.18
C ALA A 126 18.26 7.69 -4.50
N ALA A 127 19.29 8.51 -4.75
CA ALA A 127 19.44 9.25 -6.00
C ALA A 127 19.63 8.35 -7.24
N ASN A 128 20.14 7.13 -7.05
CA ASN A 128 20.35 6.11 -8.09
C ASN A 128 19.31 4.98 -7.99
N TYR A 129 18.24 5.19 -7.23
CA TYR A 129 17.23 4.17 -6.99
C TYR A 129 16.38 3.94 -8.25
N THR A 130 16.39 2.70 -8.75
CA THR A 130 15.56 2.26 -9.88
C THR A 130 14.61 1.14 -9.45
N GLY A 131 14.02 1.26 -8.26
CA GLY A 131 13.11 0.24 -7.77
C GLY A 131 11.79 0.25 -8.54
N GLN A 132 11.36 -0.94 -8.93
CA GLN A 132 10.04 -1.16 -9.49
C GLN A 132 9.16 -1.82 -8.42
N SER A 133 7.92 -1.36 -8.31
CA SER A 133 6.92 -1.98 -7.45
C SER A 133 5.75 -2.48 -8.28
N ALA A 134 5.31 -3.71 -7.99
CA ALA A 134 4.09 -4.27 -8.53
C ALA A 134 2.87 -4.03 -7.62
N SER A 135 3.02 -3.32 -6.51
CA SER A 135 1.97 -3.23 -5.48
C SER A 135 0.80 -2.34 -5.90
N HIS A 136 1.10 -1.15 -6.42
CA HIS A 136 0.09 -0.16 -6.81
C HIS A 136 0.67 0.81 -7.86
N PRO A 137 -0.08 1.17 -8.92
CA PRO A 137 0.40 2.03 -10.00
C PRO A 137 0.88 3.42 -9.55
N LEU A 138 0.30 3.97 -8.48
CA LEU A 138 0.76 5.25 -7.91
C LEU A 138 2.12 5.11 -7.21
N ILE A 139 2.33 4.00 -6.49
CA ILE A 139 3.60 3.74 -5.79
C ILE A 139 4.69 3.45 -6.82
N ALA A 140 4.39 2.63 -7.82
CA ALA A 140 5.31 2.36 -8.93
C ALA A 140 5.79 3.66 -9.59
N HIS A 141 4.87 4.60 -9.86
CA HIS A 141 5.22 5.91 -10.44
C HIS A 141 6.04 6.79 -9.49
N LEU A 142 5.74 6.76 -8.18
CA LEU A 142 6.53 7.48 -7.17
C LEU A 142 7.97 6.97 -7.12
N LEU A 143 8.17 5.64 -7.18
CA LEU A 143 9.51 5.03 -7.15
C LEU A 143 10.32 5.32 -8.42
N GLN A 144 9.66 5.57 -9.55
CA GLN A 144 10.32 6.05 -10.78
C GLN A 144 10.89 7.47 -10.66
N CYS A 145 10.56 8.22 -9.60
CA CYS A 145 11.07 9.56 -9.34
C CYS A 145 12.17 9.51 -8.24
N PRO A 146 13.43 9.19 -8.57
CA PRO A 146 14.48 8.95 -7.57
C PRO A 146 14.82 10.19 -6.74
N ASN A 147 14.67 11.39 -7.32
CA ASN A 147 14.88 12.65 -6.60
C ASN A 147 13.85 12.87 -5.48
N LEU A 148 12.59 12.51 -5.69
CA LEU A 148 11.56 12.57 -4.64
C LEU A 148 11.81 11.54 -3.54
N VAL A 149 12.22 10.33 -3.92
CA VAL A 149 12.57 9.27 -2.96
C VAL A 149 13.80 9.67 -2.14
N ALA A 150 14.83 10.24 -2.78
CA ALA A 150 16.01 10.75 -2.10
C ALA A 150 15.70 11.89 -1.14
N HIS A 151 14.82 12.81 -1.56
CA HIS A 151 14.34 13.89 -0.71
C HIS A 151 13.59 13.37 0.52
N PHE A 152 12.70 12.39 0.34
CA PHE A 152 12.00 11.73 1.45
C PHE A 152 12.98 11.08 2.44
N ILE A 153 13.93 10.29 1.93
CA ILE A 153 14.92 9.58 2.75
C ILE A 153 15.80 10.57 3.52
N ARG A 154 16.18 11.69 2.88
CA ARG A 154 16.92 12.76 3.55
C ARG A 154 16.15 13.32 4.73
N ILE A 155 14.90 13.77 4.53
CA ILE A 155 14.07 14.32 5.61
C ILE A 155 13.85 13.30 6.72
N GLN A 156 13.59 12.04 6.36
CA GLN A 156 13.40 10.98 7.33
C GLN A 156 14.64 10.77 8.21
N ASN A 157 15.82 10.69 7.60
CA ASN A 157 17.07 10.43 8.32
C ASN A 157 17.47 11.62 9.19
N GLU A 158 17.27 12.85 8.72
CA GLU A 158 17.70 14.07 9.41
C GLU A 158 16.75 14.44 10.55
N TYR A 159 15.44 14.39 10.34
CA TYR A 159 14.45 14.89 11.31
C TYR A 159 13.74 13.77 12.09
N PHE A 160 13.72 12.54 11.58
CA PHE A 160 13.00 11.42 12.19
C PHE A 160 13.85 10.14 12.28
N PRO A 161 15.03 10.17 12.94
CA PRO A 161 15.97 9.04 12.95
C PRO A 161 15.37 7.76 13.54
N LYS A 162 14.50 7.89 14.56
CA LYS A 162 13.77 6.74 15.13
C LYS A 162 12.80 6.11 14.11
N ALA A 163 12.14 6.95 13.31
CA ALA A 163 11.25 6.46 12.25
C ALA A 163 12.05 5.85 11.09
N ALA A 164 13.23 6.38 10.76
CA ALA A 164 14.16 5.78 9.79
C ALA A 164 14.59 4.37 10.21
N ALA A 165 14.97 4.21 11.49
CA ALA A 165 15.35 2.90 12.03
C ALA A 165 14.19 1.89 11.98
N SER A 166 12.99 2.30 12.42
CA SER A 166 11.79 1.45 12.36
C SER A 166 11.42 1.08 10.91
N PHE A 167 11.57 2.01 9.98
CA PHE A 167 11.28 1.77 8.56
C PHE A 167 12.24 0.73 7.95
N ARG A 168 13.55 0.84 8.24
CA ARG A 168 14.54 -0.17 7.81
C ARG A 168 14.31 -1.53 8.46
N GLN A 169 13.89 -1.55 9.73
CA GLN A 169 13.54 -2.79 10.41
C GLN A 169 12.32 -3.46 9.77
N ASP A 170 11.29 -2.70 9.44
CA ASP A 170 10.10 -3.22 8.75
C ASP A 170 10.49 -3.85 7.39
N ILE A 171 11.38 -3.21 6.63
CA ILE A 171 11.91 -3.77 5.38
C ILE A 171 12.59 -5.13 5.64
N ALA A 172 13.52 -5.19 6.59
CA ALA A 172 14.28 -6.41 6.88
C ALA A 172 13.38 -7.55 7.35
N VAL A 173 12.42 -7.27 8.25
CA VAL A 173 11.46 -8.26 8.76
C VAL A 173 10.54 -8.78 7.66
N ASN A 174 10.10 -7.92 6.73
CA ASN A 174 9.22 -8.37 5.66
C ASN A 174 9.97 -9.05 4.51
N ALA A 175 11.24 -8.72 4.30
CA ALA A 175 12.13 -9.48 3.42
C ALA A 175 12.37 -10.90 3.95
N SER A 176 12.64 -11.05 5.25
CA SER A 176 12.84 -12.37 5.86
C SER A 176 11.57 -13.23 5.85
N LYS A 177 10.39 -12.65 6.14
CA LYS A 177 9.10 -13.34 6.00
C LYS A 177 8.86 -13.84 4.58
N ARG A 178 9.19 -13.03 3.57
CA ARG A 178 9.06 -13.43 2.16
C ARG A 178 9.98 -14.59 1.82
N LEU A 179 11.23 -14.53 2.25
CA LEU A 179 12.19 -15.62 2.07
C LEU A 179 11.71 -16.91 2.76
N GLN A 180 11.19 -16.81 3.99
CA GLN A 180 10.62 -17.94 4.71
C GLN A 180 9.40 -18.53 4.01
N SER A 181 8.46 -17.70 3.52
CA SER A 181 7.32 -18.20 2.75
C SER A 181 7.76 -18.87 1.44
N ALA A 182 8.70 -18.28 0.71
CA ALA A 182 9.23 -18.86 -0.53
C ALA A 182 9.91 -20.21 -0.27
N ASN A 183 10.71 -20.31 0.80
CA ASN A 183 11.33 -21.57 1.22
C ASN A 183 10.30 -22.60 1.69
N LEU A 184 9.22 -22.19 2.37
CA LEU A 184 8.14 -23.09 2.78
C LEU A 184 7.44 -23.71 1.56
N PHE A 185 7.10 -22.89 0.56
CA PHE A 185 6.49 -23.36 -0.69
C PHE A 185 7.46 -24.20 -1.54
N SER A 186 8.76 -23.85 -1.54
CA SER A 186 9.78 -24.62 -2.26
C SER A 186 10.05 -26.00 -1.64
N ASN A 187 9.92 -26.13 -0.33
CA ASN A 187 10.28 -27.36 0.38
C ASN A 187 9.14 -28.39 0.45
N HIS A 188 7.88 -28.01 0.21
CA HIS A 188 6.73 -28.93 0.31
C HIS A 188 5.65 -28.81 -0.79
N PRO A 189 6.01 -28.78 -2.09
CA PRO A 189 5.02 -28.63 -3.17
C PRO A 189 4.01 -29.78 -3.22
N VAL A 190 4.42 -31.01 -2.89
CA VAL A 190 3.57 -32.22 -2.98
C VAL A 190 2.61 -32.34 -1.79
N ARG A 191 3.05 -31.94 -0.59
CA ARG A 191 2.25 -32.05 0.64
C ARG A 191 1.09 -31.06 0.64
N ASP A 192 1.32 -29.85 0.13
CA ASP A 192 0.31 -28.79 0.10
C ASP A 192 -0.74 -29.06 -1.01
N CYS A 193 -0.33 -29.63 -2.16
CA CYS A 193 -1.25 -30.13 -3.18
C CYS A 193 -2.17 -31.25 -2.67
N LEU A 194 -1.64 -32.19 -1.88
CA LEU A 194 -2.44 -33.26 -1.29
C LEU A 194 -3.43 -32.74 -0.24
N LEU A 195 -3.02 -31.78 0.60
CA LEU A 195 -3.89 -31.17 1.61
C LEU A 195 -5.03 -30.35 0.98
N VAL A 196 -4.72 -29.51 0.00
CA VAL A 196 -5.74 -28.71 -0.71
C VAL A 196 -6.64 -29.61 -1.55
N GLY A 197 -6.07 -30.60 -2.24
CA GLY A 197 -6.82 -31.59 -3.02
C GLY A 197 -7.79 -32.40 -2.15
N SER A 198 -7.34 -32.86 -0.98
CA SER A 198 -8.18 -33.55 0.01
C SER A 198 -9.35 -32.68 0.48
N GLY A 199 -9.10 -31.40 0.81
CA GLY A 199 -10.15 -30.47 1.26
C GLY A 199 -11.22 -30.22 0.20
N VAL A 200 -10.82 -30.02 -1.06
CA VAL A 200 -11.74 -29.83 -2.18
C VAL A 200 -12.56 -31.09 -2.46
N LEU A 201 -11.92 -32.27 -2.43
CA LEU A 201 -12.62 -33.54 -2.62
C LEU A 201 -13.67 -33.74 -1.53
N CYS A 202 -13.32 -33.47 -0.28
CA CYS A 202 -14.21 -33.62 0.87
C CYS A 202 -15.41 -32.66 0.78
N LEU A 203 -15.19 -31.39 0.42
CA LEU A 203 -16.26 -30.42 0.16
C LEU A 203 -17.16 -30.86 -1.00
N PHE A 204 -16.59 -31.41 -2.07
CA PHE A 204 -17.35 -31.88 -3.22
C PHE A 204 -18.20 -33.11 -2.87
N PHE A 205 -17.66 -34.05 -2.08
CA PHE A 205 -18.42 -35.20 -1.58
C PHE A 205 -19.54 -34.79 -0.62
N LEU A 206 -19.30 -33.83 0.27
CA LEU A 206 -20.32 -33.27 1.17
C LEU A 206 -21.42 -32.56 0.38
N TYR A 207 -21.05 -31.79 -0.64
CA TYR A 207 -21.99 -31.09 -1.52
C TYR A 207 -22.83 -32.07 -2.37
N ALA A 208 -22.19 -33.08 -2.96
CA ALA A 208 -22.87 -34.13 -3.74
C ALA A 208 -23.84 -34.96 -2.87
N ARG A 209 -23.48 -35.21 -1.60
CA ARG A 209 -24.36 -35.86 -0.62
C ARG A 209 -25.54 -34.98 -0.22
N HIS A 210 -25.33 -33.67 -0.06
CA HIS A 210 -26.39 -32.71 0.26
C HIS A 210 -27.42 -32.55 -0.87
N ILE A 211 -26.99 -32.68 -2.13
CA ILE A 211 -27.87 -32.62 -3.32
C ILE A 211 -28.59 -33.96 -3.60
N GLY A 212 -28.29 -35.02 -2.85
CA GLY A 212 -28.97 -36.31 -2.99
C GLY A 212 -28.59 -37.09 -4.24
N MET A 213 -27.45 -36.78 -4.87
CA MET A 213 -27.00 -37.40 -6.12
C MET A 213 -26.42 -38.81 -5.95
N ILE A 214 -26.16 -39.24 -4.71
CA ILE A 214 -25.58 -40.56 -4.39
C ILE A 214 -26.62 -41.39 -3.63
N ARG A 215 -27.37 -42.24 -4.34
CA ARG A 215 -28.15 -43.33 -3.72
C ARG A 215 -27.17 -44.46 -3.40
N ILE A 216 -26.91 -44.67 -2.13
CA ILE A 216 -26.20 -45.87 -1.66
C ILE A 216 -27.18 -47.03 -1.84
N ALA A 217 -26.86 -47.97 -2.73
CA ALA A 217 -27.60 -49.22 -2.83
C ALA A 217 -27.40 -49.99 -1.52
N SER A 218 -28.44 -50.07 -0.69
CA SER A 218 -28.47 -50.97 0.45
C SER A 218 -28.61 -52.39 -0.07
N THR A 219 -27.60 -53.22 0.21
CA THR A 219 -27.70 -54.69 0.23
C THR A 219 -28.81 -55.15 1.15
#